data_AF-A0A9P5U974-F1
#
_entry.id   AF-A0A9P5U974-F1
#
_cell.length_a   1.000
_cell.length_b   1.000
_cell.length_c   1.000
_cell.angle_alpha   90.00
_cell.angle_beta   90.00
_cell.angle_gamma   90.00
#
_symmetry.space_group_name_H-M   'P 1'
#
loop_
_entity.id
_entity.type
_entity.pdbx_description
1 polymer ?
#
loop_
_entity_poly.entity_id
_entity_poly.type
_entity_poly.pdbx_seq_one_letter_code
_entity_poly.pdbx_strand_id
1 'polypeptide(L)'
;MSNLDFEKTVKQEEAYLRLVHPTPEETPTCINLFDTLLSCNAIRSQVKSFYRFGERTHCGQKLEDFKFCLGLTRMEPDERRDIWIRRRAEWWANRRLAKSSEDVWQMRDAPLKDFPKVMTDEDIRESTSTAVLT
;
A
#
# COMPACT_ATOMS: atom_id res chain seq x y z
N MET A 1 0.12 4.37 -22.44
CA MET A 1 -1.11 3.88 -21.76
C MET A 1 -2.26 4.80 -22.16
N SER A 2 -3.45 4.27 -22.40
CA SER A 2 -4.57 5.09 -22.89
C SER A 2 -5.25 5.83 -21.72
N ASN A 3 -5.52 7.12 -21.87
CA ASN A 3 -6.26 7.91 -20.88
C ASN A 3 -7.61 7.28 -20.50
N LEU A 4 -8.22 6.56 -21.43
CA LEU A 4 -9.49 5.85 -21.23
C LEU A 4 -9.42 4.77 -20.16
N ASP A 5 -8.28 4.10 -19.99
CA ASP A 5 -8.09 3.06 -18.98
C ASP A 5 -7.89 3.66 -17.58
N PHE A 6 -7.20 4.80 -17.51
CA PHE A 6 -7.04 5.58 -16.29
C PHE A 6 -8.38 6.07 -15.75
N GLU A 7 -9.20 6.73 -16.58
CA GLU A 7 -10.51 7.25 -16.17
C GLU A 7 -11.46 6.14 -15.70
N LYS A 8 -11.44 4.98 -16.38
CA LYS A 8 -12.23 3.82 -15.95
C LYS A 8 -11.80 3.33 -14.57
N THR A 9 -10.50 3.23 -14.33
CA THR A 9 -9.94 2.81 -13.04
C THR A 9 -10.29 3.80 -11.93
N VAL A 10 -10.18 5.12 -12.20
CA VAL A 10 -10.58 6.16 -11.25
C VAL A 10 -12.05 6.03 -10.86
N LYS A 11 -12.96 5.85 -11.83
CA LYS A 11 -14.40 5.67 -11.55
C LYS A 11 -14.68 4.44 -10.68
N GLN A 12 -13.96 3.33 -10.92
CA GLN A 12 -14.08 2.13 -10.09
C GLN A 12 -13.61 2.39 -8.65
N GLU A 13 -12.48 3.08 -8.48
CA GLU A 13 -11.94 3.45 -7.17
C GLU A 13 -12.85 4.43 -6.43
N GLU A 14 -13.42 5.43 -7.11
CA GLU A 14 -14.39 6.35 -6.52
C GLU A 14 -15.63 5.61 -6.01
N ALA A 15 -16.18 4.69 -6.82
CA ALA A 15 -17.33 3.87 -6.43
C ALA A 15 -17.02 3.02 -5.19
N TYR A 16 -15.84 2.40 -5.13
CA TYR A 16 -15.38 1.65 -3.98
C TYR A 16 -15.19 2.53 -2.74
N LEU A 17 -14.49 3.66 -2.88
CA LEU A 17 -14.22 4.58 -1.76
C LEU A 17 -15.49 5.21 -1.19
N ARG A 18 -16.52 5.43 -2.01
CA ARG A 18 -17.85 5.87 -1.53
C ARG A 18 -18.55 4.82 -0.67
N LEU A 19 -18.32 3.54 -0.93
CA LEU A 19 -18.82 2.45 -0.09
C LEU A 19 -18.03 2.32 1.21
N VAL A 20 -16.71 2.57 1.19
CA VAL A 20 -15.83 2.51 2.37
C VAL A 20 -16.05 3.70 3.30
N HIS A 21 -16.32 4.88 2.73
CA HIS A 21 -16.59 6.11 3.47
C HIS A 21 -18.00 6.59 3.10
N PRO A 22 -19.08 5.98 3.62
CA PRO A 22 -20.46 6.37 3.35
C PRO A 22 -20.90 7.71 3.97
N THR A 23 -20.18 8.23 4.97
CA THR A 23 -20.46 9.52 5.62
C THR A 23 -19.24 10.46 5.62
N PRO A 24 -19.42 11.79 5.75
CA PRO A 24 -18.31 12.73 5.86
C PRO A 24 -17.45 12.53 7.11
N GLU A 25 -18.00 12.00 8.20
CA GLU A 25 -17.26 11.75 9.45
C GLU A 25 -16.26 10.58 9.35
N GLU A 26 -16.50 9.63 8.44
CA GLU A 26 -15.59 8.51 8.19
C GLU A 26 -14.39 8.90 7.31
N THR A 27 -14.39 10.10 6.74
CA THR A 27 -13.21 10.62 6.04
C THR A 27 -12.16 11.11 7.05
N PRO A 28 -10.86 10.90 6.78
CA PRO A 28 -9.82 11.28 7.73
C PRO A 28 -9.78 12.79 7.95
N THR A 29 -9.75 13.20 9.22
CA THR A 29 -9.56 14.60 9.60
C THR A 29 -8.13 15.06 9.35
N CYS A 30 -7.89 16.37 9.32
CA CYS A 30 -6.54 16.89 9.13
C CYS A 30 -5.58 16.50 10.27
N ILE A 31 -6.10 16.28 11.49
CA ILE A 31 -5.31 15.76 12.62
C ILE A 31 -4.91 14.31 12.36
N ASN A 32 -5.82 13.46 11.87
CA ASN A 32 -5.48 12.08 11.52
C ASN A 32 -4.38 12.01 10.43
N LEU A 33 -4.43 12.92 9.45
CA LEU A 33 -3.41 13.03 8.40
C LEU A 33 -2.08 13.58 8.95
N PHE A 34 -2.14 14.49 9.91
CA PHE A 34 -0.95 14.98 10.62
C PHE A 34 -0.28 13.88 11.43
N ASP A 35 -1.04 13.08 12.19
CA ASP A 35 -0.53 11.93 12.92
C ASP A 35 0.10 10.89 11.99
N THR A 36 -0.50 10.69 10.81
CA THR A 36 0.07 9.84 9.76
C THR A 36 1.41 10.38 9.24
N LEU A 37 1.53 11.70 9.07
CA LEU A 37 2.78 12.35 8.67
C LEU A 37 3.86 12.20 9.76
N LEU A 38 3.52 12.44 11.02
CA LEU A 38 4.45 12.30 12.14
C LEU A 38 4.90 10.85 12.33
N SER A 39 3.97 9.90 12.31
CA SER A 39 4.29 8.47 12.43
C SER A 39 5.19 7.97 11.30
N CYS A 40 5.06 8.51 10.09
CA CYS A 40 5.98 8.21 8.99
C CYS A 40 7.41 8.70 9.28
N ASN A 41 7.55 9.91 9.85
CA ASN A 41 8.83 10.51 10.22
C ASN A 41 9.40 9.99 11.54
N ALA A 42 8.64 9.21 12.30
CA ALA A 42 9.08 8.64 13.56
C ALA A 42 10.30 7.72 13.38
N ILE A 43 11.23 7.76 14.33
CA ILE A 43 12.51 7.03 14.29
C ILE A 43 12.30 5.54 14.00
N ARG A 44 11.29 4.92 14.60
CA ARG A 44 10.96 3.50 14.38
C ARG A 44 10.69 3.18 12.92
N SER A 45 9.93 4.03 12.22
CA SER A 45 9.63 3.89 10.79
C SER A 45 10.91 4.02 9.97
N GLN A 46 11.71 5.05 10.28
CA GLN A 46 12.95 5.36 9.57
C GLN A 46 14.00 4.26 9.71
N VAL A 47 14.22 3.73 10.92
CA VAL A 47 15.15 2.62 11.16
C VAL A 47 14.71 1.36 10.42
N LYS A 48 13.41 1.05 10.42
CA LYS A 48 12.86 -0.11 9.71
C LYS A 48 13.05 0.00 8.20
N SER A 49 12.81 1.19 7.62
CA SER A 49 13.04 1.43 6.19
C SER A 49 14.52 1.31 5.86
N PHE A 50 15.38 1.91 6.67
CA PHE A 50 16.82 1.86 6.47
C PHE A 50 17.36 0.44 6.52
N TYR A 51 16.90 -0.37 7.47
CA TYR A 51 17.27 -1.79 7.56
C TYR A 51 16.82 -2.61 6.34
N ARG A 52 15.61 -2.37 5.81
CA ARG A 52 15.03 -3.17 4.71
C ARG A 52 15.49 -2.74 3.32
N PHE A 53 15.62 -1.44 3.10
CA PHE A 53 15.79 -0.85 1.78
C PHE A 53 17.09 -0.04 1.66
N GLY A 54 17.80 0.22 2.77
CA GLY A 54 19.02 1.04 2.78
C GLY A 54 18.75 2.56 2.72
N GLU A 55 17.49 2.97 2.72
CA GLU A 55 17.09 4.37 2.61
C GLU A 55 16.00 4.76 3.63
N ARG A 56 15.90 6.07 3.87
CA ARG A 56 14.88 6.65 4.74
C ARG A 56 13.49 6.53 4.11
N THR A 57 12.46 6.45 4.94
CA THR A 57 11.08 6.39 4.44
C THR A 57 10.71 7.68 3.72
N HIS A 58 10.20 7.58 2.49
CA HIS A 58 9.70 8.73 1.74
C HIS A 58 8.30 9.15 2.24
N CYS A 59 8.25 10.21 3.06
CA CYS A 59 7.01 10.72 3.65
C CYS A 59 6.34 11.87 2.86
N GLY A 60 6.86 12.23 1.67
CA GLY A 60 6.39 13.38 0.89
C GLY A 60 4.89 13.34 0.56
N GLN A 61 4.40 12.18 0.15
CA GLN A 61 2.98 11.93 -0.10
C GLN A 61 2.09 12.23 1.11
N LYS A 62 2.52 11.86 2.32
CA LYS A 62 1.76 12.13 3.55
C LYS A 62 1.74 13.61 3.90
N LEU A 63 2.81 14.32 3.60
CA LEU A 63 2.87 15.78 3.75
C LEU A 63 1.92 16.47 2.75
N GLU A 64 1.85 16.00 1.52
CA GLU A 64 0.93 16.52 0.51
C GLU A 64 -0.53 16.30 0.90
N ASP A 65 -0.87 15.13 1.45
CA ASP A 65 -2.22 14.84 1.95
C ASP A 65 -2.59 15.77 3.10
N PHE A 66 -1.66 16.01 4.04
CA PHE A 66 -1.88 16.96 5.13
C PHE A 66 -2.10 18.39 4.62
N LYS A 67 -1.23 18.88 3.73
CA LYS A 67 -1.37 20.22 3.12
C LYS A 67 -2.68 20.37 2.37
N PHE A 68 -3.10 19.34 1.66
CA PHE A 68 -4.36 19.32 0.95
C PHE A 68 -5.55 19.46 1.89
N CYS A 69 -5.56 18.70 2.98
CA CYS A 69 -6.62 18.81 3.99
C CYS A 69 -6.73 20.21 4.57
N LEU A 70 -5.59 20.85 4.88
CA LEU A 70 -5.58 22.24 5.36
C LEU A 70 -6.26 23.20 4.38
N GLY A 71 -6.06 23.00 3.06
CA GLY A 71 -6.72 23.78 2.01
C GLY A 71 -8.24 23.60 1.94
N LEU A 72 -8.76 22.46 2.37
CA LEU A 72 -10.19 22.13 2.34
C LEU A 72 -10.94 22.48 3.63
N THR A 73 -10.26 23.04 4.63
CA THR A 73 -10.83 23.29 5.98
C THR A 73 -12.08 24.17 5.97
N ARG A 74 -12.21 25.06 4.98
CA ARG A 74 -13.32 26.03 4.86
C ARG A 74 -14.52 25.53 4.04
N MET A 75 -14.44 24.34 3.45
CA MET A 75 -15.51 23.78 2.62
C MET A 75 -16.56 23.07 3.46
N GLU A 76 -17.73 22.84 2.85
CA GLU A 76 -18.77 22.00 3.44
C GLU A 76 -18.24 20.56 3.67
N PRO A 77 -18.64 19.87 4.76
CA PRO A 77 -18.20 18.50 5.02
C PRO A 77 -18.42 17.51 3.86
N ASP A 78 -19.54 17.61 3.15
CA ASP A 78 -19.86 16.73 2.03
C ASP A 78 -19.01 17.04 0.79
N GLU A 79 -18.83 18.32 0.46
CA GLU A 79 -17.93 18.75 -0.62
C GLU A 79 -16.48 18.31 -0.34
N ARG A 80 -16.01 18.50 0.90
CA ARG A 80 -14.68 18.06 1.33
C ARG A 80 -14.51 16.55 1.14
N ARG A 81 -15.54 15.76 1.47
CA ARG A 81 -15.52 14.31 1.28
C ARG A 81 -15.43 13.94 -0.20
N ASP A 82 -16.23 14.53 -1.07
CA ASP A 82 -16.20 14.22 -2.50
C ASP A 82 -14.84 14.53 -3.13
N ILE A 83 -14.25 15.70 -2.81
CA ILE A 83 -12.94 16.09 -3.30
C ILE A 83 -11.85 15.15 -2.75
N TRP A 84 -11.94 14.77 -1.47
CA TRP A 84 -11.01 13.80 -0.87
C TRP A 84 -11.10 12.43 -1.55
N ILE A 85 -12.31 11.91 -1.77
CA ILE A 85 -12.54 10.62 -2.44
C ILE A 85 -11.95 10.64 -3.84
N ARG A 86 -12.21 11.70 -4.62
CA ARG A 86 -11.68 11.83 -5.99
C ARG A 86 -10.16 11.82 -6.02
N ARG A 87 -9.51 12.66 -5.21
CA ARG A 87 -8.03 12.68 -5.12
C ARG A 87 -7.49 11.31 -4.73
N ARG A 88 -8.15 10.63 -3.79
CA ARG A 88 -7.73 9.31 -3.33
C ARG A 88 -7.92 8.23 -4.39
N ALA A 89 -8.97 8.32 -5.19
CA ALA A 89 -9.21 7.44 -6.32
C ALA A 89 -8.16 7.62 -7.41
N GLU A 90 -7.81 8.86 -7.76
CA GLU A 90 -6.72 9.18 -8.69
C GLU A 90 -5.38 8.60 -8.20
N TRP A 91 -5.10 8.70 -6.91
CA TRP A 91 -3.90 8.11 -6.30
C TRP A 91 -3.88 6.58 -6.42
N TRP A 92 -4.99 5.91 -6.11
CA TRP A 92 -5.10 4.45 -6.22
C TRP A 92 -5.05 3.98 -7.66
N ALA A 93 -5.70 4.69 -8.59
CA ALA A 93 -5.64 4.38 -10.01
C ALA A 93 -4.21 4.43 -10.54
N ASN A 94 -3.44 5.48 -10.20
CA ASN A 94 -2.02 5.56 -10.54
C ASN A 94 -1.22 4.38 -10.00
N ARG A 95 -1.51 3.90 -8.78
CA ARG A 95 -0.83 2.73 -8.19
C ARG A 95 -1.24 1.40 -8.79
N ARG A 96 -2.52 1.22 -9.14
CA ARG A 96 -3.03 0.00 -9.77
C ARG A 96 -2.53 -0.15 -11.21
N LEU A 97 -2.35 0.97 -11.89
CA LEU A 97 -1.82 1.02 -13.25
C LEU A 97 -0.29 1.01 -13.28
N ALA A 98 0.36 1.40 -12.18
CA ALA A 98 1.78 1.14 -11.98
C ALA A 98 2.02 -0.37 -11.83
N LYS A 99 3.21 -0.83 -12.25
CA LYS A 99 3.56 -2.26 -12.32
C LYS A 99 3.26 -2.98 -11.01
N SER A 100 2.34 -3.93 -11.05
CA SER A 100 1.97 -4.78 -9.92
C SER A 100 2.89 -5.99 -9.86
N SER A 101 2.99 -6.64 -8.70
CA SER A 101 3.65 -7.95 -8.60
C SER A 101 2.98 -8.99 -9.51
N GLU A 102 1.70 -8.82 -9.81
CA GLU A 102 0.94 -9.68 -10.73
C GLU A 102 1.36 -9.53 -12.19
N ASP A 103 2.03 -8.43 -12.56
CA ASP A 103 2.60 -8.28 -13.91
C ASP A 103 3.86 -9.13 -14.10
N VAL A 104 4.54 -9.46 -12.99
CA VAL A 104 5.79 -10.22 -12.98
C VAL A 104 5.54 -11.69 -12.60
N TRP A 105 4.60 -11.93 -11.69
CA TRP A 105 4.31 -13.24 -11.12
C TRP A 105 2.87 -13.65 -11.40
N GLN A 106 2.69 -14.81 -12.04
CA GLN A 106 1.37 -15.40 -12.22
C GLN A 106 0.85 -15.95 -10.88
N MET A 107 -0.42 -15.70 -10.57
CA MET A 107 -1.07 -16.31 -9.41
C MET A 107 -1.08 -17.83 -9.59
N ARG A 108 -0.82 -18.58 -8.52
CA ARG A 108 -0.90 -20.04 -8.57
C ARG A 108 -2.36 -20.47 -8.54
N ASP A 109 -2.80 -21.16 -9.58
CA ASP A 109 -4.15 -21.73 -9.65
C ASP A 109 -4.38 -22.87 -8.66
N ALA A 110 -3.30 -23.51 -8.20
CA ALA A 110 -3.33 -24.60 -7.25
C ALA A 110 -2.20 -24.48 -6.22
N PRO A 111 -2.42 -25.00 -4.99
CA PRO A 111 -1.34 -25.21 -4.03
C PRO A 111 -0.20 -26.03 -4.66
N LEU A 112 1.04 -25.74 -4.26
CA LEU A 112 2.17 -26.58 -4.65
C LEU A 112 1.93 -28.00 -4.14
N LYS A 113 2.08 -28.99 -5.02
CA LYS A 113 2.10 -30.39 -4.62
C LYS A 113 3.36 -30.62 -3.77
N ASP A 114 3.18 -31.32 -2.66
CA ASP A 114 4.27 -31.79 -1.79
C ASP A 114 5.14 -30.68 -1.19
N PHE A 115 4.53 -29.55 -0.81
CA PHE A 115 5.21 -28.45 -0.11
C PHE A 115 4.54 -28.10 1.24
N PRO A 116 5.31 -27.91 2.33
CA PRO A 116 6.75 -28.18 2.43
C PRO A 116 7.03 -29.69 2.31
N LYS A 117 8.11 -30.05 1.63
CA LYS A 117 8.57 -31.44 1.59
C LYS A 117 8.86 -31.87 3.03
N VAL A 118 8.25 -32.97 3.48
CA VAL A 118 8.63 -33.59 4.75
C VAL A 118 10.08 -34.03 4.58
N MET A 119 11.00 -33.48 5.39
CA MET A 119 12.38 -33.95 5.39
C MET A 119 12.37 -35.42 5.80
N THR A 120 12.87 -36.28 4.92
CA THR A 120 13.09 -37.68 5.25
C THR A 120 14.36 -37.81 6.09
N ASP A 121 14.52 -38.95 6.78
CA ASP A 121 15.74 -39.23 7.54
C ASP A 121 17.00 -39.21 6.66
N GLU A 122 16.85 -39.46 5.36
CA GLU A 122 17.90 -39.36 4.34
C GLU A 122 18.28 -37.90 4.07
N ASP A 123 17.29 -37.01 3.88
CA ASP A 123 17.52 -35.57 3.72
C ASP A 123 18.19 -34.95 4.96
N ILE A 124 17.81 -35.43 6.15
CA ILE A 124 18.42 -35.02 7.42
C ILE A 124 19.88 -35.47 7.46
N ARG A 125 20.18 -36.73 7.13
CA ARG A 125 21.55 -37.26 7.10
C ARG A 125 22.42 -36.55 6.08
N GLU A 126 21.91 -36.26 4.89
CA GLU A 126 22.64 -35.54 3.84
C GLU A 126 22.95 -34.10 4.26
N SER A 127 21.99 -33.40 4.90
CA SER A 127 22.22 -32.07 5.47
C SER A 127 23.29 -32.08 6.57
N THR A 128 23.31 -33.11 7.42
CA THR A 128 24.31 -33.25 8.49
C THR A 128 25.68 -33.68 7.98
N SER A 129 25.74 -34.46 6.89
CA SER A 129 27.02 -34.90 6.31
C SER A 129 27.73 -33.76 5.57
N THR A 130 26.95 -32.88 4.92
CA THR A 130 27.46 -31.68 4.25
C THR A 130 28.01 -30.65 5.25
N ALA A 131 27.43 -30.56 6.45
CA ALA A 131 27.88 -29.65 7.52
C ALA A 131 29.17 -30.13 8.24
N VAL A 132 29.62 -31.37 8.02
CA VAL A 132 30.81 -31.96 8.67
C VAL A 132 32.07 -31.87 7.78
N LEU A 133 31.91 -31.51 6.49
CA LEU A 133 32.99 -31.39 5.50
C LEU A 133 33.44 -29.95 5.21
N THR A 134 32.95 -28.96 5.95
CA THR A 134 33.46 -27.57 6.01
C THR A 134 33.93 -27.25 7.41
#